data_AF-A0A401RMF0-F1
#
_entry.id   AF-A0A401RMF0-F1
#
_cell.length_a   1.000
_cell.length_b   1.000
_cell.length_c   1.000
_cell.angle_alpha   90.00
_cell.angle_beta   90.00
_cell.angle_gamma   90.00
#
_symmetry.space_group_name_H-M   'P 1'
#
loop_
_entity.id
_entity.type
_entity.pdbx_description
1 polymer ?
#
loop_
_entity_poly.entity_id
_entity_poly.type
_entity_poly.pdbx_seq_one_letter_code
_entity_poly.pdbx_strand_id
1 'polypeptide(L)'
;TGLDPNNSCISYSCEKNMQIVNKMECKMTPECPESEKIWDEFHCCYSCPKKANVCEPVPYNTTIQKESCKPVVLDLRRCEGYCKGAAEYDVDLGGIKHSCTCCQEDEIEEREIKLQCGTAQSTIKYTYIKSCVCK
;
A
#
# COMPACT_ATOMS: atom_id res chain seq x y z
N THR A 1 10.88 26.20 -24.02
CA THR A 1 9.72 26.32 -23.11
C THR A 1 10.21 26.84 -21.79
N GLY A 2 9.44 27.68 -21.11
CA GLY A 2 9.78 28.22 -19.79
C GLY A 2 8.59 28.20 -18.85
N LEU A 3 8.81 28.01 -17.56
CA LEU A 3 7.75 28.06 -16.53
C LEU A 3 7.62 29.49 -16.00
N ASP A 4 6.40 29.85 -15.58
CA ASP A 4 6.19 31.10 -14.88
C ASP A 4 6.82 31.05 -13.47
N PRO A 5 7.58 32.07 -13.04
CA PRO A 5 8.27 32.06 -11.75
C PRO A 5 7.32 32.18 -10.54
N ASN A 6 6.09 32.66 -10.74
CA ASN A 6 5.11 32.86 -9.67
C ASN A 6 3.96 31.85 -9.72
N ASN A 7 3.79 31.13 -10.82
CA ASN A 7 2.72 30.16 -10.98
C ASN A 7 3.17 28.93 -11.76
N SER A 8 3.47 27.85 -11.04
CA SER A 8 3.89 26.56 -11.61
C SER A 8 2.88 25.95 -12.60
N CYS A 9 1.61 26.38 -12.59
CA CYS A 9 0.58 25.94 -13.53
C CYS A 9 0.60 26.66 -14.88
N ILE A 10 1.50 27.62 -15.08
CA ILE A 10 1.61 28.41 -16.31
C ILE A 10 2.97 28.13 -16.95
N SER A 11 2.94 27.78 -18.24
CA SER A 11 4.15 27.59 -19.04
C SER A 11 4.06 28.28 -20.39
N TYR A 12 5.22 28.65 -20.93
CA TYR A 12 5.36 29.39 -22.17
C TYR A 12 6.09 28.55 -23.21
N SER A 13 5.50 28.42 -24.39
CA SER A 13 6.13 27.84 -25.58
C SER A 13 6.25 28.89 -26.69
N CYS A 14 7.20 28.70 -27.60
CA CYS A 14 7.34 29.56 -28.78
C CYS A 14 7.03 28.75 -30.03
N GLU A 15 6.11 29.24 -30.84
CA GLU A 15 5.78 28.64 -32.12
C GLU A 15 5.68 29.73 -33.18
N LYS A 16 6.45 29.62 -34.26
CA LYS A 16 6.49 30.61 -35.36
C LYS A 16 6.68 32.06 -34.87
N ASN A 17 7.62 32.27 -33.94
CA ASN A 17 7.92 33.57 -33.30
C ASN A 17 6.78 34.19 -32.47
N MET A 18 5.74 33.41 -32.14
CA MET A 18 4.68 33.81 -31.21
C MET A 18 4.84 33.05 -29.89
N GLN A 19 4.67 33.76 -28.78
CA GLN A 19 4.60 33.15 -27.46
C GLN A 19 3.20 32.57 -27.24
N ILE A 20 3.14 31.31 -26.88
CA ILE A 20 1.92 30.59 -26.52
C ILE A 20 1.95 30.40 -25.00
N VAL A 21 0.86 30.80 -24.34
CA VAL A 21 0.66 30.59 -22.90
C VAL A 21 -0.16 29.33 -22.71
N ASN A 22 0.42 28.34 -22.02
CA ASN A 22 -0.25 27.10 -21.68
C ASN A 22 -0.59 27.14 -20.20
N LYS A 23 -1.87 27.01 -19.88
CA LYS A 23 -2.37 26.93 -18.51
C LYS A 23 -2.82 25.50 -18.24
N MET A 24 -2.25 24.89 -17.21
CA MET A 24 -2.67 23.57 -16.78
C MET A 24 -3.88 23.67 -15.84
N GLU A 25 -4.90 22.85 -16.09
CA GLU A 25 -6.08 22.75 -15.23
C GLU A 25 -6.07 21.45 -14.44
N CYS A 26 -6.19 21.56 -13.12
CA CYS A 26 -6.23 20.41 -12.22
C CYS A 26 -7.66 19.90 -12.07
N LYS A 27 -7.84 18.57 -12.08
CA LYS A 27 -9.12 17.95 -11.66
C LYS A 27 -9.31 18.20 -10.18
N MET A 28 -10.53 18.56 -9.75
CA MET A 28 -10.84 18.69 -8.31
C MET A 28 -10.66 17.33 -7.62
N THR A 29 -9.57 17.18 -6.87
CA THR A 29 -9.31 16.04 -6.00
C THR A 29 -9.73 16.38 -4.57
N PRO A 30 -10.11 15.38 -3.75
CA PRO A 30 -10.32 15.63 -2.31
C PRO A 30 -9.05 16.24 -1.70
N GLU A 31 -9.22 17.13 -0.74
CA GLU A 31 -8.11 17.76 -0.02
C GLU A 31 -7.49 16.76 0.98
N CYS A 32 -6.17 16.69 1.02
CA CYS A 32 -5.41 15.84 1.95
C CYS A 32 -4.22 16.63 2.54
N PRO A 33 -3.65 16.18 3.67
CA PRO A 33 -2.48 16.82 4.26
C PRO A 33 -1.33 16.94 3.25
N GLU A 34 -0.51 17.99 3.34
CA GLU A 34 0.60 18.24 2.41
C GLU A 34 1.56 17.06 2.27
N SER A 35 1.80 16.34 3.37
CA SER A 35 2.63 15.13 3.42
C SER A 35 2.08 13.96 2.59
N GLU A 36 0.79 13.98 2.25
CA GLU A 36 0.09 12.93 1.51
C GLU A 36 -0.18 13.32 0.05
N LYS A 37 0.14 14.55 -0.35
CA LYS A 37 -0.03 15.02 -1.72
C LYS A 37 1.02 14.41 -2.63
N ILE A 38 0.58 13.83 -3.73
CA ILE A 38 1.45 13.42 -4.83
C ILE A 38 1.35 14.51 -5.89
N TRP A 39 2.37 15.36 -5.97
CA TRP A 39 2.49 16.43 -6.94
C TRP A 39 2.87 15.90 -8.32
N ASP A 40 2.40 16.59 -9.36
CA ASP A 40 2.89 16.38 -10.72
C ASP A 40 4.34 16.89 -10.88
N GLU A 41 4.95 16.57 -12.03
CA GLU A 41 6.33 16.97 -12.35
C GLU A 41 6.54 18.50 -12.25
N PHE A 42 5.50 19.27 -12.55
CA PHE A 42 5.55 20.73 -12.56
C PHE A 42 5.20 21.36 -11.20
N HIS A 43 4.86 20.57 -10.18
CA HIS A 43 4.36 21.04 -8.89
C HIS A 43 3.18 22.03 -9.02
N CYS A 44 2.30 21.77 -9.99
CA CYS A 44 1.08 22.56 -10.20
C CYS A 44 -0.15 21.85 -9.64
N CYS A 45 -0.37 20.61 -10.08
CA CYS A 45 -1.48 19.79 -9.62
C CYS A 45 -0.97 18.75 -8.63
N TYR A 46 -1.81 18.43 -7.65
CA TYR A 46 -1.59 17.30 -6.77
C TYR A 46 -2.73 16.30 -6.92
N SER A 47 -2.44 15.05 -6.58
CA SER A 47 -3.45 14.04 -6.34
C SER A 47 -3.36 13.62 -4.88
N CYS A 48 -4.53 13.46 -4.27
CA CYS A 48 -4.65 12.83 -2.97
C CYS A 48 -4.96 11.36 -3.23
N PRO A 49 -3.99 10.45 -3.08
CA PRO A 49 -4.28 9.03 -3.13
C PRO A 49 -5.32 8.79 -2.04
N LYS A 50 -6.51 8.31 -2.44
CA LYS A 50 -7.40 7.74 -1.42
C LYS A 50 -6.59 6.63 -0.79
N LYS A 51 -6.35 6.70 0.53
CA LYS A 51 -6.06 5.51 1.32
C LYS A 51 -7.31 4.65 1.21
N ALA A 52 -7.45 3.94 0.10
CA ALA A 52 -8.44 2.90 0.00
C ALA A 52 -8.17 1.96 1.18
N ASN A 53 -9.21 1.30 1.67
CA ASN A 53 -9.02 0.20 2.61
C ASN A 53 -8.30 -0.92 1.85
N VAL A 54 -7.00 -0.78 1.68
CA VAL A 54 -6.15 -1.71 0.97
C VAL A 54 -5.64 -2.63 2.06
N CYS A 55 -6.18 -3.83 2.14
CA CYS A 55 -5.68 -4.88 2.98
C CYS A 55 -5.53 -6.11 2.11
N GLU A 56 -4.29 -6.44 1.74
CA GLU A 56 -4.02 -7.43 0.71
C GLU A 56 -2.97 -8.45 1.16
N PRO A 57 -3.06 -9.68 0.65
CA PRO A 57 -2.05 -10.70 0.90
C PRO A 57 -0.81 -10.46 0.03
N VAL A 58 0.31 -10.07 0.64
CA VAL A 58 1.59 -9.80 -0.01
C VAL A 58 2.49 -11.05 0.05
N PRO A 59 3.05 -11.53 -1.07
CA PRO A 59 3.92 -12.69 -1.09
C PRO A 59 5.29 -12.41 -0.47
N TYR A 60 5.85 -13.39 0.23
CA TYR A 60 7.23 -13.36 0.71
C TYR A 60 7.79 -14.79 0.82
N ASN A 61 9.12 -14.89 0.78
CA ASN A 61 9.79 -16.19 0.83
C ASN A 61 10.59 -16.34 2.12
N THR A 62 10.56 -17.54 2.68
CA THR A 62 11.42 -17.92 3.81
C THR A 62 12.11 -19.24 3.54
N THR A 63 13.30 -19.43 4.09
CA THR A 63 14.02 -20.70 3.96
C THR A 63 13.90 -21.48 5.26
N ILE A 64 13.36 -22.69 5.18
CA ILE A 64 13.40 -23.62 6.32
C ILE A 64 14.71 -24.39 6.26
N GLN A 65 15.45 -24.30 7.37
CA GLN A 65 16.63 -25.11 7.62
C GLN A 65 16.38 -25.97 8.86
N LYS A 66 16.26 -27.28 8.64
CA LYS A 66 16.15 -28.29 9.69
C LYS A 66 17.41 -29.14 9.69
N GLU A 67 17.87 -29.52 10.88
CA GLU A 67 19.08 -30.32 11.03
C GLU A 67 18.97 -31.62 10.24
N SER A 68 20.03 -31.94 9.47
CA SER A 68 20.09 -33.10 8.57
C SER A 68 19.11 -33.10 7.38
N CYS A 69 18.45 -31.98 7.07
CA CYS A 69 17.57 -31.82 5.90
C CYS A 69 18.12 -30.80 4.89
N LYS A 70 17.84 -31.02 3.60
CA LYS A 70 18.12 -30.01 2.57
C LYS A 70 17.25 -28.77 2.83
N PRO A 71 17.81 -27.55 2.72
CA PRO A 71 17.02 -26.33 2.83
C PRO A 71 15.93 -26.27 1.77
N VAL A 72 14.75 -25.78 2.16
CA VAL A 72 13.63 -25.59 1.24
C VAL A 72 13.13 -24.15 1.38
N VAL A 73 12.91 -23.50 0.24
CA VAL A 73 12.28 -22.18 0.16
C VAL A 73 10.76 -22.38 0.17
N LEU A 74 10.08 -21.67 1.07
CA LEU A 74 8.64 -21.63 1.17
C LEU A 74 8.11 -20.31 0.63
N ASP A 75 7.14 -20.41 -0.27
CA ASP A 75 6.32 -19.28 -0.70
C ASP A 75 5.18 -19.07 0.29
N LEU A 76 5.22 -17.92 0.97
CA LEU A 76 4.27 -17.51 2.00
C LEU A 76 3.60 -16.20 1.61
N ARG A 77 2.55 -15.84 2.35
CA ARG A 77 1.88 -14.55 2.22
C ARG A 77 1.69 -13.92 3.59
N ARG A 78 1.73 -12.59 3.66
CA ARG A 78 1.42 -11.80 4.85
C ARG A 78 0.35 -10.77 4.53
N CYS A 79 -0.54 -10.46 5.46
CA CYS A 79 -1.48 -9.36 5.28
C CYS A 79 -0.77 -8.04 5.54
N GLU A 80 -0.83 -7.14 4.56
CA GLU A 80 -0.23 -5.81 4.64
C GLU A 80 -1.18 -4.79 4.03
N GLY A 81 -1.34 -3.65 4.70
CA GLY A 81 -2.36 -2.71 4.28
C GLY A 81 -2.73 -1.63 5.28
N TYR A 82 -3.58 -0.73 4.81
CA TYR A 82 -4.19 0.35 5.58
C TYR A 82 -5.67 0.06 5.81
N CYS A 83 -6.06 0.07 7.08
CA CYS A 83 -7.43 -0.09 7.53
C CYS A 83 -7.93 1.17 8.23
N LYS A 84 -9.24 1.37 8.28
CA LYS A 84 -9.82 2.58 8.88
C LYS A 84 -9.61 2.59 10.38
N GLY A 85 -9.21 3.76 10.87
CA GLY A 85 -9.14 4.11 12.28
C GLY A 85 -9.68 5.52 12.50
N ALA A 86 -10.40 5.72 13.60
CA ALA A 86 -10.94 6.99 14.03
C ALA A 86 -10.92 7.09 15.57
N ALA A 87 -10.82 8.32 16.06
CA ALA A 87 -10.98 8.66 17.46
C ALA A 87 -11.84 9.92 17.54
N GLU A 88 -12.91 9.88 18.31
CA GLU A 88 -13.87 10.97 18.44
C GLU A 88 -14.35 11.13 19.88
N TYR A 89 -14.73 12.34 20.28
CA TYR A 89 -15.36 12.54 21.58
C TYR A 89 -16.81 12.07 21.53
N ASP A 90 -17.15 11.09 22.36
CA ASP A 90 -18.48 10.54 22.50
C ASP A 90 -19.12 11.15 23.76
N VAL A 91 -20.21 11.89 23.56
CA VAL A 91 -20.88 12.66 24.62
C VAL A 91 -21.55 11.73 25.64
N ASP A 92 -22.11 10.61 25.18
CA ASP A 92 -22.79 9.65 26.05
C ASP A 92 -21.79 8.86 26.89
N LEU A 93 -20.62 8.57 26.32
CA LEU A 93 -19.51 7.94 27.04
C LEU A 93 -18.76 8.92 27.94
N GLY A 94 -18.90 10.24 27.72
CA GLY A 94 -18.17 11.28 28.44
C GLY A 94 -16.65 11.21 28.20
N GLY A 95 -16.22 10.75 27.03
CA GLY A 95 -14.81 10.48 26.74
C GLY A 95 -14.50 10.22 25.27
N ILE A 96 -13.25 9.84 24.98
CA ILE A 96 -12.82 9.54 23.61
C ILE A 96 -13.16 8.09 23.26
N LYS A 97 -13.94 7.91 22.20
CA LYS A 97 -14.25 6.63 21.57
C LYS A 97 -13.28 6.38 20.43
N HIS A 98 -12.72 5.17 20.41
CA HIS A 98 -11.84 4.71 19.35
C HIS A 98 -12.56 3.66 18.50
N SER A 99 -12.43 3.75 17.19
CA SER A 99 -12.89 2.74 16.23
C SER A 99 -11.75 2.46 15.26
N CYS A 100 -11.15 1.26 15.32
CA CYS A 100 -10.09 0.87 14.41
C CYS A 100 -10.25 -0.58 13.99
N THR A 101 -9.84 -0.87 12.76
CA THR A 101 -9.73 -2.22 12.20
C THR A 101 -8.27 -2.46 11.84
N CYS A 102 -7.84 -3.72 11.89
CA CYS A 102 -6.49 -4.13 11.50
C CYS A 102 -6.55 -4.96 10.22
N CYS A 103 -5.50 -4.90 9.42
CA CYS A 103 -5.39 -5.76 8.24
C CYS A 103 -4.98 -7.16 8.70
N GLN A 104 -5.92 -8.11 8.61
CA GLN A 104 -5.78 -9.45 9.16
C GLN A 104 -6.18 -10.50 8.12
N GLU A 105 -5.78 -11.76 8.35
CA GLU A 105 -6.16 -12.88 7.51
C GLU A 105 -7.68 -13.10 7.52
N ASP A 106 -8.24 -13.35 6.35
CA ASP A 106 -9.65 -13.63 6.16
C ASP A 106 -9.85 -15.13 5.88
N GLU A 107 -9.29 -15.61 4.77
CA GLU A 107 -9.21 -17.03 4.46
C GLU A 107 -7.77 -17.57 4.61
N ILE A 108 -7.66 -18.72 5.26
CA ILE A 108 -6.41 -19.47 5.41
C ILE A 108 -6.53 -20.89 4.86
N GLU A 109 -5.40 -21.49 4.56
CA GLU A 109 -5.28 -22.86 4.07
C GLU A 109 -4.11 -23.56 4.76
N GLU A 110 -4.34 -24.74 5.33
CA GLU A 110 -3.24 -25.59 5.79
C GLU A 110 -2.58 -26.27 4.60
N ARG A 111 -1.27 -26.12 4.49
CA ARG A 111 -0.44 -26.77 3.47
C ARG A 111 0.63 -27.62 4.12
N GLU A 112 1.13 -28.59 3.37
CA GLU A 112 2.25 -29.42 3.79
C GLU A 112 3.30 -29.54 2.70
N ILE A 113 4.57 -29.62 3.13
CA ILE A 113 5.71 -29.90 2.26
C ILE A 113 6.54 -31.05 2.82
N LYS A 114 7.16 -31.80 1.92
CA LYS A 114 8.10 -32.88 2.27
C LYS A 114 9.53 -32.36 2.16
N LEU A 115 10.26 -32.46 3.25
CA LEU A 115 11.69 -32.22 3.34
C LEU A 115 12.46 -33.52 3.09
N GLN A 116 13.56 -33.40 2.35
CA GLN A 116 14.51 -34.50 2.15
C GLN A 116 15.62 -34.42 3.19
N CYS A 117 15.70 -35.43 4.07
CA CYS A 117 16.63 -35.48 5.19
C CYS A 117 17.55 -36.70 5.09
N GLY A 118 18.55 -36.61 4.21
CA GLY A 118 19.38 -37.76 3.85
C GLY A 118 18.55 -38.86 3.19
N THR A 119 18.48 -40.03 3.83
CA THR A 119 17.63 -41.16 3.41
C THR A 119 16.19 -41.09 3.95
N ALA A 120 15.92 -40.21 4.91
CA ALA A 120 14.61 -40.03 5.52
C ALA A 120 13.82 -38.88 4.87
N GLN A 121 12.50 -38.90 5.04
CA GLN A 121 11.61 -37.79 4.70
C GLN A 121 10.97 -37.22 5.98
N SER A 122 10.82 -35.90 6.03
CA SER A 122 10.10 -35.22 7.11
C SER A 122 9.05 -34.31 6.51
N THR A 123 7.84 -34.31 7.05
CA THR A 123 6.76 -33.42 6.58
C THR A 123 6.67 -32.21 7.52
N ILE A 124 6.49 -31.03 6.94
CA ILE A 124 6.17 -29.80 7.67
C ILE A 124 4.82 -29.30 7.21
N LYS A 125 3.96 -28.96 8.16
CA LYS A 125 2.70 -28.27 7.93
C LYS A 125 2.88 -26.78 8.20
N TYR A 126 2.22 -25.95 7.41
CA TYR A 126 2.24 -24.50 7.58
C TYR A 126 0.92 -23.89 7.11
N THR A 127 0.58 -22.74 7.69
CA THR A 127 -0.61 -21.97 7.32
C THR A 127 -0.28 -21.02 6.17
N TYR A 128 -1.09 -21.05 5.12
CA TYR A 128 -1.00 -20.17 3.96
C TYR A 128 -2.20 -19.22 3.93
N ILE A 129 -1.92 -17.92 3.81
CA ILE A 129 -2.96 -16.88 3.76
C ILE A 129 -3.47 -16.75 2.32
N LYS A 130 -4.79 -16.90 2.11
CA LYS A 130 -5.44 -16.76 0.80
C LYS A 130 -5.92 -15.33 0.55
N SER A 131 -6.61 -14.74 1.53
CA SER A 131 -7.17 -13.39 1.49
C SER A 131 -6.94 -12.67 2.81
N CYS A 132 -7.07 -11.34 2.76
CA CYS A 132 -6.96 -10.47 3.93
C CYS A 132 -8.15 -9.50 3.95
N VAL A 133 -8.54 -9.07 5.14
CA VAL A 133 -9.65 -8.13 5.36
C VAL A 133 -9.34 -7.20 6.52
N CYS A 134 -9.92 -6.00 6.50
CA CYS A 134 -9.92 -5.11 7.65
C CYS A 134 -10.97 -5.56 8.67
N LYS A 135 -10.53 -6.03 9.84
CA LYS A 135 -11.39 -6.44 10.96
C LYS A 135 -10.78 -6.09 12.32
#